data_AF-A0A7C0YBM7-F1
#
_entry.id   AF-A0A7C0YBM7-F1
#
_cell.length_a   1.000
_cell.length_b   1.000
_cell.length_c   1.000
_cell.angle_alpha   90.00
_cell.angle_beta   90.00
_cell.angle_gamma   90.00
#
_symmetry.space_group_name_H-M   'P 1'
#
loop_
_entity.id
_entity.type
_entity.pdbx_description
1 polymer ?
#
loop_
_entity_poly.entity_id
_entity_poly.type
_entity_poly.pdbx_seq_one_letter_code
_entity_poly.pdbx_strand_id
1 'polypeptide(L)'
;AIEIYNANTDEIDMVILDMIMPDINGGDVYDTLKEINPEIKVLLSSGYSLNGKANKILERGCNGFIQKPFNIGQLSEALRKILHPNL
;
A
#
# COMPACT_ATOMS: atom_id res chain seq x y z
N ALA A 1 9.91 -7.00 -6.70
CA ALA A 1 9.34 -5.81 -6.02
C ALA A 1 10.12 -5.47 -4.76
N ILE A 2 10.23 -6.39 -3.79
CA ILE A 2 11.00 -6.18 -2.56
C ILE A 2 12.48 -5.88 -2.83
N GLU A 3 13.13 -6.60 -3.76
CA GLU A 3 14.53 -6.32 -4.12
C GLU A 3 14.75 -4.90 -4.62
N ILE A 4 13.84 -4.40 -5.47
CA ILE A 4 13.90 -3.02 -5.97
C ILE A 4 13.68 -2.03 -4.82
N TYR A 5 12.71 -2.29 -3.94
CA TYR A 5 12.47 -1.43 -2.78
C TYR A 5 13.71 -1.37 -1.88
N ASN A 6 14.31 -2.52 -1.56
CA ASN A 6 15.47 -2.63 -0.70
C ASN A 6 16.71 -1.94 -1.28
N ALA A 7 16.85 -1.90 -2.61
CA ALA A 7 17.93 -1.19 -3.28
C ALA A 7 17.72 0.34 -3.36
N ASN A 8 16.50 0.83 -3.10
CA ASN A 8 16.12 2.24 -3.31
C ASN A 8 15.29 2.77 -2.12
N THR A 9 15.56 2.33 -0.89
CA THR A 9 14.74 2.66 0.30
C THR A 9 14.67 4.15 0.57
N ASP A 10 15.72 4.90 0.22
CA ASP A 10 15.82 6.35 0.44
C ASP A 10 15.17 7.16 -0.68
N GLU A 11 14.82 6.54 -1.81
CA GLU A 11 14.22 7.19 -2.97
C GLU A 11 12.72 6.92 -3.10
N ILE A 12 12.21 5.85 -2.48
CA ILE A 12 10.81 5.44 -2.58
C ILE A 12 10.02 5.89 -1.35
N ASP A 13 9.27 6.99 -1.50
CA ASP A 13 8.43 7.55 -0.44
C ASP A 13 7.17 6.72 -0.13
N MET A 14 6.70 5.94 -1.11
CA MET A 14 5.45 5.19 -1.01
C MET A 14 5.40 3.99 -1.95
N VAL A 15 4.74 2.92 -1.50
CA VAL A 15 4.38 1.76 -2.32
C VAL A 15 2.86 1.69 -2.51
N ILE A 16 2.40 1.52 -3.77
CA ILE A 16 1.03 1.08 -4.06
C ILE A 16 1.07 -0.44 -4.15
N LEU A 17 0.34 -1.12 -3.26
CA LEU A 17 0.42 -2.57 -3.10
C LEU A 17 -0.88 -3.24 -3.53
N ASP A 18 -0.80 -4.13 -4.52
CA ASP A 18 -1.94 -4.96 -4.91
C ASP A 18 -2.22 -6.06 -3.88
N MET A 19 -3.49 -6.23 -3.52
CA MET A 19 -3.93 -7.27 -2.58
C MET A 19 -4.11 -8.64 -3.24
N ILE A 20 -4.42 -8.67 -4.53
CA ILE A 20 -4.77 -9.90 -5.24
C ILE A 20 -3.67 -10.18 -6.26
N MET A 21 -2.73 -11.05 -5.89
CA MET A 21 -1.68 -11.56 -6.77
C MET A 21 -1.73 -13.09 -6.78
N PRO A 22 -1.45 -13.75 -7.93
CA PRO A 22 -1.61 -15.20 -8.08
C PRO A 22 -0.63 -16.02 -7.22
N ASP A 23 0.56 -15.48 -6.92
CA ASP A 23 1.65 -16.25 -6.29
C ASP A 23 2.06 -15.74 -4.90
N ILE A 24 1.79 -14.46 -4.60
CA ILE A 24 2.27 -13.81 -3.38
C ILE A 24 1.09 -13.14 -2.67
N ASN A 25 0.98 -13.36 -1.36
CA ASN A 25 -0.01 -12.70 -0.54
C ASN A 25 0.42 -11.23 -0.29
N GLY A 26 -0.42 -10.27 -0.68
CA GLY A 26 -0.17 -8.85 -0.41
C GLY A 26 0.02 -8.54 1.09
N GLY A 27 -0.57 -9.35 1.98
CA GLY A 27 -0.32 -9.29 3.42
C GLY A 27 1.14 -9.46 3.80
N ASP A 28 1.80 -10.45 3.22
CA ASP A 28 3.17 -10.83 3.55
C ASP A 28 4.16 -9.82 2.93
N VAL A 29 3.82 -9.27 1.76
CA VAL A 29 4.58 -8.16 1.14
C VAL A 29 4.52 -6.91 2.01
N TYR A 30 3.34 -6.58 2.54
CA TYR A 30 3.21 -5.46 3.47
C TYR A 30 4.08 -5.63 4.70
N ASP A 31 4.07 -6.82 5.30
CA ASP A 31 4.87 -7.11 6.50
C ASP A 31 6.37 -7.02 6.18
N THR A 32 6.81 -7.57 5.05
CA THR A 32 8.21 -7.46 4.60
C THR A 32 8.64 -6.00 4.37
N LEU A 33 7.77 -5.18 3.76
CA LEU A 33 8.06 -3.75 3.57
C LEU A 33 8.22 -3.03 4.91
N LYS A 34 7.37 -3.34 5.89
CA LYS A 34 7.44 -2.76 7.24
C LYS A 34 8.65 -3.24 8.04
N GLU A 35 9.11 -4.47 7.83
CA GLU A 35 10.35 -4.97 8.41
C GLU A 35 11.59 -4.24 7.87
N ILE A 36 11.62 -3.96 6.56
CA ILE A 36 12.71 -3.20 5.92
C ILE A 36 12.70 -1.73 6.35
N ASN A 37 11.52 -1.10 6.31
CA ASN A 37 11.35 0.29 6.68
C ASN A 37 10.01 0.48 7.41
N PRO A 38 10.03 0.62 8.75
CA PRO A 38 8.81 0.85 9.54
C PRO A 38 8.01 2.08 9.12
N GLU A 39 8.67 3.09 8.55
CA GLU A 39 8.07 4.38 8.17
C GLU A 39 7.54 4.41 6.73
N ILE A 40 7.77 3.37 5.92
CA ILE A 40 7.30 3.34 4.53
C ILE A 40 5.78 3.50 4.49
N LYS A 41 5.32 4.39 3.61
CA LYS A 41 3.91 4.62 3.36
C LYS A 41 3.40 3.60 2.35
N VAL A 42 2.27 2.96 2.65
CA VAL A 42 1.65 1.97 1.76
C VAL A 42 0.20 2.34 1.48
N LEU A 43 -0.16 2.37 0.20
CA LEU A 43 -1.54 2.45 -0.28
C LEU A 43 -1.95 1.07 -0.80
N LEU A 44 -2.85 0.39 -0.09
CA LEU A 44 -3.38 -0.90 -0.54
C LEU A 44 -4.38 -0.73 -1.67
N SER A 45 -4.32 -1.61 -2.66
CA SER A 45 -5.18 -1.59 -3.84
C SER A 45 -5.85 -2.95 -4.03
N SER A 46 -7.18 -2.99 -4.10
CA SER A 46 -7.94 -4.25 -4.20
C SER A 46 -9.20 -4.10 -5.05
N GLY A 47 -9.56 -5.12 -5.83
CA GLY A 47 -10.87 -5.19 -6.49
C GLY A 47 -12.03 -5.59 -5.57
N TYR A 48 -11.73 -6.16 -4.41
CA TYR A 48 -12.73 -6.47 -3.39
C TYR A 48 -12.90 -5.29 -2.44
N SER A 49 -14.12 -5.12 -1.93
CA SER A 49 -14.46 -4.14 -0.87
C SER A 49 -13.62 -4.36 0.39
N LEU A 50 -13.67 -3.42 1.34
CA LEU A 50 -13.02 -3.42 2.67
C LEU A 50 -13.47 -4.54 3.61
N ASN A 51 -13.58 -5.77 3.12
CA ASN A 51 -14.08 -6.92 3.84
C ASN A 51 -12.96 -7.97 3.89
N GLY A 52 -12.73 -8.58 5.05
CA GLY A 52 -11.75 -9.66 5.19
C GLY A 52 -10.29 -9.19 5.17
N LYS A 53 -9.49 -9.64 4.19
CA LYS A 53 -8.02 -9.51 4.20
C LYS A 53 -7.52 -8.06 4.20
N ALA A 54 -8.13 -7.18 3.41
CA ALA A 54 -7.72 -5.77 3.34
C ALA A 54 -7.88 -5.06 4.69
N ASN A 55 -8.97 -5.35 5.41
CA ASN A 55 -9.22 -4.76 6.73
C ASN A 55 -8.15 -5.15 7.76
N LYS A 56 -7.73 -6.43 7.74
CA LYS A 56 -6.64 -6.90 8.62
C LYS A 56 -5.33 -6.15 8.39
N ILE A 57 -5.02 -5.75 7.16
CA ILE A 57 -3.79 -4.99 6.89
C ILE A 57 -3.92 -3.54 7.36
N LEU A 58 -5.09 -2.94 7.18
CA LEU A 58 -5.37 -1.59 7.68
C LEU A 58 -5.26 -1.52 9.20
N GLU A 59 -5.77 -2.54 9.91
CA GLU A 59 -5.63 -2.69 11.36
C GLU A 59 -4.16 -2.79 11.82
N ARG A 60 -3.24 -3.22 10.93
CA ARG A 60 -1.78 -3.23 11.17
C ARG A 60 -1.11 -1.88 10.87
N GLY A 61 -1.88 -0.80 10.76
CA GLY A 61 -1.35 0.56 10.58
C GLY A 61 -1.02 0.93 9.14
N CYS A 62 -1.60 0.25 8.15
CA CYS A 62 -1.42 0.64 6.76
C CYS A 62 -2.05 2.02 6.49
N ASN A 63 -1.36 2.85 5.71
CA ASN A 63 -1.67 4.27 5.58
C ASN A 63 -2.95 4.56 4.78
N GLY A 64 -3.38 3.63 3.93
CA GLY A 64 -4.65 3.79 3.22
C GLY A 64 -5.01 2.64 2.30
N PHE A 65 -6.19 2.77 1.70
CA PHE A 65 -6.77 1.80 0.80
C PHE A 65 -7.48 2.49 -0.37
N ILE A 66 -7.38 1.89 -1.56
CA ILE A 66 -8.13 2.29 -2.76
C ILE A 66 -8.77 1.07 -3.42
N GLN A 67 -10.08 1.15 -3.64
CA GLN A 67 -10.83 0.09 -4.31
C GLN A 67 -10.71 0.21 -5.83
N LYS A 68 -10.39 -0.90 -6.50
CA LYS A 68 -10.48 -1.04 -7.96
C LYS A 68 -11.92 -1.34 -8.38
N PRO A 69 -12.39 -0.82 -9.53
CA PRO A 69 -11.68 0.11 -10.40
C PRO A 69 -11.67 1.53 -9.81
N PHE A 70 -10.57 2.26 -10.06
CA PHE A 70 -10.44 3.67 -9.72
C PHE A 70 -9.96 4.46 -10.94
N ASN A 71 -10.34 5.74 -11.00
CA ASN A 71 -9.82 6.67 -11.99
C ASN A 71 -8.58 7.42 -11.46
N ILE A 72 -7.93 8.19 -12.34
CA ILE A 72 -6.70 8.93 -11.99
C ILE A 72 -6.93 10.00 -10.91
N GLY A 73 -8.13 10.60 -10.85
CA GLY A 73 -8.49 11.58 -9.82
C GLY A 73 -8.57 10.94 -8.44
N GLN A 74 -9.22 9.78 -8.34
CA GLN A 74 -9.32 9.01 -7.10
C GLN A 74 -7.94 8.53 -6.61
N LEU A 75 -7.08 8.08 -7.53
CA LEU A 75 -5.71 7.71 -7.19
C LEU A 75 -4.91 8.92 -6.69
N SER A 76 -4.97 10.05 -7.41
CA SER A 76 -4.29 11.29 -7.04
C SER A 76 -4.70 11.78 -5.64
N GLU A 77 -6.00 11.73 -5.34
CA GLU A 77 -6.53 12.10 -4.02
C GLU A 77 -6.02 11.16 -2.92
N ALA A 78 -6.04 9.84 -3.15
CA ALA A 78 -5.53 8.86 -2.18
C ALA A 78 -4.03 9.04 -1.90
N LEU A 79 -3.22 9.27 -2.94
CA LEU A 79 -1.79 9.53 -2.81
C LEU A 79 -1.53 10.82 -2.02
N ARG A 80 -2.25 11.91 -2.35
CA ARG A 80 -2.11 13.19 -1.65
C ARG A 80 -2.42 13.08 -0.17
N LYS A 81 -3.51 12.40 0.20
CA LYS A 81 -3.90 12.20 1.61
C LYS A 81 -2.80 11.53 2.44
N ILE A 82 -2.03 10.63 1.83
CA ILE A 82 -0.99 9.89 2.53
C ILE A 82 0.37 10.62 2.49
N LEU A 83 0.74 11.22 1.35
CA LEU A 83 2.02 11.95 1.22
C LEU A 83 1.99 13.31 1.93
N HIS A 84 0.82 13.95 1.98
CA HIS A 84 0.63 15.29 2.50
C HIS A 84 -0.63 15.38 3.37
N PRO A 85 -0.66 14.71 4.55
CA PRO A 85 -1.85 14.64 5.41
C PRO A 85 -2.28 15.99 6.01
N ASN A 86 -1.44 17.02 5.90
CA ASN A 86 -1.66 18.36 6.46
C ASN A 86 -1.98 19.43 5.39
N LEU A 87 -2.22 19.02 4.14
CA LEU A 87 -2.68 19.87 3.03
C LEU A 87 -4.10 19.48 2.61
#